data_AF-A0A818Y766-F1
#
_entry.id   AF-A0A818Y766-F1
#
_cell.length_a   1.000
_cell.length_b   1.000
_cell.length_c   1.000
_cell.angle_alpha   90.00
_cell.angle_beta   90.00
_cell.angle_gamma   90.00
#
_symmetry.space_group_name_H-M   'P 1'
#
loop_
_entity.id
_entity.type
_entity.pdbx_description
1 polymer ?
#
loop_
_entity_poly.entity_id
_entity_poly.type
_entity_poly.pdbx_seq_one_letter_code
_entity_poly.pdbx_strand_id
1 'polypeptide(L)'
;MKTGPPRAVLLIVHGYGEHCQRYRHMANFYSNHQVTCISYDMRGHGLSLGERGYTPHLEALLDDLESVLACIRQELYLSLPIIIYAHGTGSVLCAAHCVRRSPQWLDC
;
A
#
# COMPACT_ATOMS: atom_id res chain seq x y z
N MET A 1 -21.97 -3.96 10.13
CA MET A 1 -20.68 -3.26 10.31
C MET A 1 -20.45 -3.06 11.79
N LYS A 2 -19.30 -3.49 12.34
CA LYS A 2 -18.93 -3.07 13.69
C LYS A 2 -18.61 -1.58 13.66
N THR A 3 -19.33 -0.79 14.44
CA THR A 3 -19.19 0.67 14.50
C THR A 3 -18.29 1.03 15.66
N GLY A 4 -17.09 1.51 15.35
CA GLY A 4 -16.11 2.01 16.32
C GLY A 4 -14.93 2.63 15.58
N PRO A 5 -14.10 3.44 16.24
CA PRO A 5 -12.97 4.11 15.59
C PRO A 5 -12.02 3.08 14.94
N PRO A 6 -11.37 3.42 13.81
CA PRO A 6 -10.36 2.56 13.22
C PRO A 6 -9.20 2.31 14.18
N ARG A 7 -8.65 1.10 14.15
CA ARG A 7 -7.54 0.67 15.01
C ARG A 7 -6.20 0.61 14.29
N ALA A 8 -6.24 0.51 12.98
CA ALA A 8 -5.08 0.43 12.10
C ALA A 8 -5.48 0.81 10.67
N VAL A 9 -4.47 1.10 9.86
CA VAL A 9 -4.59 1.20 8.40
C VAL A 9 -3.89 0.00 7.78
N LEU A 10 -4.56 -0.71 6.87
CA LEU A 10 -3.95 -1.74 6.03
C LEU A 10 -3.74 -1.18 4.62
N LEU A 11 -2.50 -0.92 4.25
CA LEU A 11 -2.12 -0.61 2.88
C LEU A 11 -1.85 -1.91 2.12
N ILE A 12 -2.59 -2.14 1.04
CA ILE A 12 -2.47 -3.30 0.17
C ILE A 12 -1.72 -2.88 -1.11
N VAL A 13 -0.57 -3.52 -1.37
CA VAL A 13 0.27 -3.29 -2.55
C VAL A 13 0.23 -4.53 -3.45
N HIS A 14 -0.35 -4.39 -4.64
CA HIS A 14 -0.58 -5.51 -5.56
C HIS A 14 0.70 -5.94 -6.31
N GLY A 15 0.66 -7.11 -6.95
CA GLY A 15 1.73 -7.60 -7.82
C GLY A 15 1.60 -7.17 -9.28
N TYR A 16 2.59 -7.54 -10.09
CA TYR A 16 2.65 -7.24 -11.51
C TYR A 16 1.49 -7.88 -12.27
N GLY A 17 0.89 -7.13 -13.20
CA GLY A 17 -0.29 -7.55 -13.96
C GLY A 17 -1.59 -7.62 -13.13
N GLU A 18 -1.55 -7.25 -11.85
CA GLU A 18 -2.71 -7.17 -10.97
C GLU A 18 -3.24 -5.72 -10.87
N HIS A 19 -4.23 -5.52 -9.99
CA HIS A 19 -4.80 -4.22 -9.64
C HIS A 19 -5.55 -4.33 -8.30
N CYS A 20 -5.88 -3.18 -7.71
CA CYS A 20 -6.46 -3.05 -6.36
C CYS A 20 -7.74 -3.87 -6.12
N GLN A 21 -8.68 -3.89 -7.08
CA GLN A 21 -9.98 -4.55 -6.88
C GLN A 21 -9.89 -6.07 -6.65
N ARG A 22 -8.79 -6.72 -7.04
CA ARG A 22 -8.55 -8.15 -6.72
C ARG A 22 -8.60 -8.43 -5.22
N TYR A 23 -8.27 -7.42 -4.40
CA TYR A 23 -8.22 -7.52 -2.94
C TYR A 23 -9.50 -7.05 -2.24
N ARG A 24 -10.60 -6.83 -2.98
CA ARG A 24 -11.88 -6.38 -2.39
C ARG A 24 -12.38 -7.27 -1.25
N HIS A 25 -12.15 -8.57 -1.35
CA HIS A 25 -12.51 -9.52 -0.30
C HIS A 25 -11.75 -9.26 1.02
N MET A 26 -10.45 -8.92 0.94
CA MET A 26 -9.66 -8.52 2.11
C MET A 26 -10.17 -7.20 2.68
N ALA A 27 -10.41 -6.20 1.82
CA ALA A 27 -10.94 -4.91 2.25
C ALA A 27 -12.26 -5.06 3.02
N ASN A 28 -13.18 -5.90 2.52
CA ASN A 28 -14.44 -6.21 3.19
C ASN A 28 -14.22 -6.90 4.54
N PHE A 29 -13.31 -7.88 4.60
CA PHE A 29 -13.01 -8.59 5.84
C PHE A 29 -12.46 -7.63 6.91
N TYR A 30 -11.42 -6.87 6.59
CA TYR A 30 -10.74 -6.00 7.54
C TYR A 30 -11.55 -4.76 7.94
N SER A 31 -12.36 -4.21 7.03
CA SER A 31 -13.31 -3.14 7.36
C SER A 31 -14.32 -3.57 8.43
N ASN A 32 -14.75 -4.85 8.41
CA ASN A 32 -15.62 -5.40 9.46
C ASN A 32 -14.90 -5.61 10.80
N HIS A 33 -13.58 -5.45 10.84
CA HIS A 33 -12.72 -5.56 12.02
C HIS A 33 -12.08 -4.22 12.40
N GLN A 34 -12.67 -3.10 12.00
CA GLN A 34 -12.22 -1.74 12.33
C GLN A 34 -10.80 -1.43 11.83
N VAL A 35 -10.43 -1.98 10.67
CA VAL A 35 -9.18 -1.67 9.98
C VAL A 35 -9.53 -0.95 8.69
N THR A 36 -9.03 0.28 8.54
CA THR A 36 -9.19 1.06 7.31
C THR A 36 -8.31 0.45 6.23
N CYS A 37 -8.88 -0.01 5.13
CA CYS A 37 -8.12 -0.59 4.03
C CYS A 37 -7.89 0.44 2.93
N ILE A 38 -6.64 0.59 2.52
CA ILE A 38 -6.23 1.43 1.40
C ILE A 38 -5.48 0.57 0.40
N SER A 39 -5.70 0.84 -0.86
CA SER A 39 -4.96 0.25 -1.97
C SER A 39 -4.89 1.26 -3.09
N TYR A 40 -3.88 1.15 -3.94
CA TYR A 40 -3.76 1.95 -5.15
C TYR A 40 -3.35 1.04 -6.31
N ASP A 41 -3.63 1.47 -7.54
CA ASP A 41 -3.05 0.82 -8.70
C ASP A 41 -1.67 1.40 -8.94
N MET A 42 -0.64 0.54 -9.00
CA MET A 42 0.70 0.95 -9.38
C MET A 42 0.68 1.53 -10.81
N ARG A 43 1.62 2.44 -11.11
CA ARG A 43 1.79 2.97 -12.46
C ARG A 43 1.80 1.86 -13.51
N GLY A 44 1.14 2.10 -14.65
CA GLY A 44 1.00 1.12 -15.73
C GLY A 44 0.04 -0.04 -15.42
N HIS A 45 -0.68 -0.03 -14.29
CA HIS A 45 -1.61 -1.08 -13.89
C HIS A 45 -2.99 -0.53 -13.58
N GLY A 46 -4.01 -1.40 -13.64
CA GLY A 46 -5.40 -1.06 -13.33
C GLY A 46 -5.87 0.25 -13.97
N LEU A 47 -6.40 1.15 -13.13
CA LEU A 47 -6.89 2.46 -13.51
C LEU A 47 -5.80 3.55 -13.51
N SER A 48 -4.60 3.25 -13.00
CA SER A 48 -3.48 4.17 -13.04
C SER A 48 -2.95 4.38 -14.46
N LEU A 49 -2.44 5.58 -14.71
CA LEU A 49 -1.88 5.99 -15.99
C LEU A 49 -0.51 5.33 -16.26
N GLY A 50 0.01 5.55 -17.48
CA GLY A 50 1.29 5.03 -17.95
C GLY A 50 1.13 3.84 -18.91
N GLU A 51 2.23 3.49 -19.57
CA GLU A 51 2.29 2.32 -20.45
C GLU A 51 2.04 1.03 -19.64
N ARG A 52 1.25 0.11 -20.21
CA ARG A 52 0.76 -1.06 -19.47
C ARG A 52 1.90 -2.00 -19.10
N GLY A 53 2.02 -2.32 -17.82
CA GLY A 53 3.10 -3.14 -17.29
C GLY A 53 4.47 -2.45 -17.28
N TYR A 54 4.55 -1.16 -17.65
CA TYR A 54 5.82 -0.45 -17.71
C TYR A 54 6.07 0.38 -16.45
N THR A 55 7.33 0.40 -16.03
CA THR A 55 7.86 1.30 -15.01
C THR A 55 9.26 1.72 -15.46
N PRO A 56 9.59 3.02 -15.44
CA PRO A 56 10.88 3.49 -15.94
C PRO A 56 12.06 3.01 -15.08
N HIS A 57 11.91 3.02 -13.75
CA HIS A 57 12.92 2.53 -12.81
C HIS A 57 12.30 2.31 -11.42
N LEU A 58 13.00 1.56 -10.57
CA LEU A 58 12.56 1.26 -9.20
C LEU A 58 12.26 2.53 -8.37
N GLU A 59 13.06 3.61 -8.51
CA GLU A 59 12.79 4.84 -7.75
C GLU A 59 11.40 5.41 -8.03
N ALA A 60 10.90 5.29 -9.26
CA ALA A 60 9.59 5.82 -9.61
C ALA A 60 8.46 5.09 -8.87
N LEU A 61 8.63 3.79 -8.58
CA LEU A 61 7.69 3.03 -7.76
C LEU A 61 7.86 3.34 -6.27
N LEU A 62 9.10 3.56 -5.81
CA LEU A 62 9.38 3.94 -4.43
C LEU A 62 8.77 5.32 -4.10
N ASP A 63 8.90 6.27 -5.02
CA ASP A 63 8.35 7.62 -4.87
C ASP A 63 6.80 7.61 -4.90
N ASP A 64 6.18 6.74 -5.71
CA ASP A 64 4.72 6.53 -5.67
C ASP A 64 4.28 5.97 -4.32
N LEU A 65 4.98 4.95 -3.81
CA LEU A 65 4.67 4.34 -2.51
C LEU A 65 4.82 5.34 -1.36
N GLU A 66 5.89 6.13 -1.36
CA GLU A 66 6.09 7.21 -0.38
C GLU A 66 4.98 8.26 -0.44
N SER A 67 4.56 8.64 -1.65
CA SER A 67 3.46 9.59 -1.83
C SER A 67 2.15 9.06 -1.25
N VAL A 68 1.86 7.77 -1.47
CA VAL A 68 0.70 7.10 -0.87
C VAL A 68 0.83 7.05 0.66
N LEU A 69 1.98 6.66 1.20
CA LEU A 69 2.21 6.61 2.65
C LEU A 69 2.11 8.00 3.30
N ALA A 70 2.62 9.04 2.65
CA ALA A 70 2.49 10.43 3.10
C ALA A 70 1.03 10.88 3.12
N CYS A 71 0.27 10.59 2.07
CA CYS A 71 -1.16 10.87 2.00
C CYS A 71 -1.94 10.16 3.12
N ILE A 72 -1.67 8.87 3.35
CA ILE A 72 -2.27 8.09 4.45
C ILE A 72 -2.00 8.75 5.81
N ARG A 73 -0.75 9.14 6.05
CA ARG A 73 -0.33 9.77 7.31
C ARG A 73 -1.01 11.12 7.53
N GLN A 74 -1.22 11.89 6.46
CA GLN A 74 -1.91 13.18 6.51
C GLN A 74 -3.41 13.03 6.76
N GLU A 75 -4.07 12.10 6.07
CA GLU A 75 -5.53 11.96 6.07
C GLU A 75 -6.10 11.14 7.24
N LEU A 76 -5.40 10.08 7.67
CA LEU A 76 -5.96 9.08 8.59
C LEU A 76 -5.51 9.23 10.04
N TYR A 77 -5.01 10.41 10.40
CA TYR A 77 -4.49 10.77 11.71
C TYR A 77 -3.24 9.95 12.08
N LEU A 78 -2.10 10.65 12.15
CA LEU A 78 -0.74 10.15 12.44
C LEU A 78 -0.60 9.14 13.60
N SER A 79 -1.63 8.97 14.44
CA SER A 79 -1.66 8.06 15.58
C SER A 79 -1.99 6.60 15.25
N LEU A 80 -2.54 6.29 14.07
CA LEU A 80 -2.89 4.90 13.75
C LEU A 80 -1.70 4.15 13.13
N PRO A 81 -1.44 2.89 13.54
CA PRO A 81 -0.42 2.07 12.93
C PRO A 81 -0.79 1.78 11.47
N ILE A 82 0.19 1.94 10.57
CA ILE A 82 0.09 1.54 9.16
C ILE A 82 0.75 0.17 9.00
N ILE A 83 -0.03 -0.80 8.54
CA ILE A 83 0.39 -2.17 8.23
C ILE A 83 0.38 -2.30 6.72
N ILE A 84 1.45 -2.85 6.14
CA ILE A 84 1.54 -3.09 4.70
C ILE A 84 1.36 -4.59 4.44
N TYR A 85 0.36 -4.93 3.62
CA TYR A 85 0.26 -6.24 2.99
C TYR A 85 0.67 -6.09 1.53
N ALA A 86 1.59 -6.93 1.07
CA ALA A 86 2.11 -6.84 -0.28
C ALA A 86 2.24 -8.23 -0.92
N HIS A 87 1.91 -8.32 -2.21
CA HIS A 87 1.92 -9.58 -2.96
C HIS A 87 2.82 -9.48 -4.20
N GLY A 88 3.55 -10.57 -4.52
CA GLY A 88 4.38 -10.66 -5.71
C GLY A 88 5.41 -9.54 -5.82
N THR A 89 5.38 -8.79 -6.92
CA THR A 89 6.28 -7.63 -7.10
C THR A 89 6.00 -6.49 -6.12
N GLY A 90 4.79 -6.39 -5.58
CA GLY A 90 4.48 -5.47 -4.49
C GLY A 90 5.31 -5.75 -3.25
N SER A 91 5.59 -7.03 -2.94
CA SER A 91 6.44 -7.42 -1.81
C SER A 91 7.90 -6.98 -2.03
N VAL A 92 8.40 -7.11 -3.26
CA VAL A 92 9.75 -6.64 -3.63
C VAL A 92 9.84 -5.11 -3.50
N LEU A 93 8.82 -4.38 -3.94
CA LEU A 93 8.75 -2.93 -3.79
C LEU A 93 8.79 -2.51 -2.32
N CYS A 94 7.98 -3.14 -1.48
CA CYS A 94 7.92 -2.82 -0.05
C CYS A 94 9.23 -3.18 0.68
N ALA A 95 9.86 -4.32 0.34
CA ALA A 95 11.16 -4.68 0.88
C ALA A 95 12.25 -3.67 0.47
N ALA A 96 12.26 -3.26 -0.80
CA ALA A 96 13.19 -2.23 -1.29
C ALA A 96 12.96 -0.88 -0.59
N HIS A 97 11.71 -0.50 -0.35
CA HIS A 97 11.35 0.70 0.39
C HIS A 97 11.89 0.65 1.82
N CYS A 98 11.66 -0.46 2.53
CA CYS A 98 12.21 -0.70 3.86
C CYS A 98 13.74 -0.49 3.86
N VAL A 99 14.47 -1.20 3.00
CA VAL A 99 15.96 -1.13 2.97
C VAL A 99 16.46 0.28 2.62
N ARG A 100 15.82 0.96 1.66
CA ARG A 100 16.40 2.15 1.01
C ARG A 100 15.86 3.49 1.52
N ARG A 101 14.66 3.50 2.10
CA ARG A 101 13.95 4.74 2.49
C ARG A 101 13.52 4.74 3.96
N SER A 102 13.48 3.59 4.63
CA SER A 102 13.05 3.49 6.03
C SER A 102 13.96 2.56 6.84
N PRO A 103 15.30 2.73 6.87
CA PRO A 103 16.22 1.75 7.45
C PRO A 103 16.02 1.48 8.95
N GLN A 104 15.23 2.30 9.65
CA GLN A 104 14.92 2.18 11.07
C GLN A 104 14.31 0.81 11.48
N TRP A 105 13.78 0.00 10.56
CA TRP A 105 13.36 -1.37 10.88
C TRP A 105 14.54 -2.34 11.06
N LEU A 106 15.76 -2.00 10.63
CA LEU A 106 16.96 -2.83 10.79
C LEU A 106 17.52 -2.79 12.22
N ASP A 107 17.09 -1.81 13.03
CA ASP A 107 17.57 -1.60 14.41
C ASP A 107 16.77 -2.41 15.46
N CYS A 108 16.13 -3.51 15.06
CA CYS A 108 15.40 -4.41 15.97
C CYS A 108 16.29 -5.48 16.61
#